data_AF-A0A077Y4C8-F1
#
_entry.id   AF-A0A077Y4C8-F1
#
_cell.length_a   1.000
_cell.length_b   1.000
_cell.length_c   1.000
_cell.angle_alpha   90.00
_cell.angle_beta   90.00
_cell.angle_gamma   90.00
#
_symmetry.space_group_name_H-M   'P 1'
#
loop_
_entity.id
_entity.type
_entity.pdbx_description
1 polymer ?
#
loop_
_entity_poly.entity_id
_entity_poly.type
_entity_poly.pdbx_seq_one_letter_code
_entity_poly.pdbx_strand_id
1 'polypeptide(L)'
;MFYLEKLNSFIENKYAMSNWNKKKYIWRYSLFFNIFYVLLIFGIIYTLIIKVLISQEKFVNHSCSVANIASIQNTYVIVLVFISLMGFLNFIFSRLTYIYSKFTNSEFFNLGIYYSIIGFLIKYISWILSLIYISWIGFLLITILSIIFYPNKWCSPKYNNYGMDALTNCLLVKNDVAGCEIPNDVINIKSKEYCSDLNYLKVHKFLYLVRSSSDTSCTLKDKKLCNTFLDFLKNKPITLDPFSNCSKYSGDAPDDYFLENTYNKSDIYLLSLSLIFFFFFTTIILFAIFILIRVNTPIDSSFKINSERLNIFFRFTRIFDVWK
;
A
#
# COMPACT_ATOMS: atom_id res chain seq x y z
N MET A 1 -45.38 11.09 36.32
CA MET A 1 -45.80 10.19 35.22
C MET A 1 -46.38 10.99 34.05
N PHE A 2 -47.46 11.76 34.25
CA PHE A 2 -48.06 12.64 33.22
C PHE A 2 -47.12 13.65 32.52
N TYR A 3 -46.12 14.19 33.24
CA TYR A 3 -45.14 15.12 32.64
C TYR A 3 -44.13 14.43 31.72
N LEU A 4 -43.77 13.18 32.02
CA LEU A 4 -42.87 12.36 31.20
C LEU A 4 -43.59 11.87 29.93
N GLU A 5 -44.87 11.50 30.03
CA GLU A 5 -45.71 11.17 28.87
C GLU A 5 -45.96 12.38 27.96
N LYS A 6 -46.20 13.56 28.53
CA LYS A 6 -46.29 14.81 27.75
C LYS A 6 -44.97 15.17 27.07
N LEU A 7 -43.82 14.93 27.72
CA LEU A 7 -42.51 15.13 27.10
C LEU A 7 -42.26 14.11 25.99
N ASN A 8 -42.65 12.85 26.19
CA ASN A 8 -42.54 11.81 25.17
C ASN A 8 -43.44 12.11 23.96
N SER A 9 -44.70 12.51 24.17
CA SER A 9 -45.60 12.85 23.06
C SER A 9 -45.20 14.14 22.34
N PHE A 10 -44.57 15.10 23.04
CA PHE A 10 -44.05 16.33 22.45
C PHE A 10 -42.77 16.08 21.65
N ILE A 11 -41.89 15.19 22.13
CA ILE A 11 -40.73 14.68 21.40
C ILE A 11 -41.23 13.90 20.17
N GLU A 12 -42.13 12.94 20.34
CA GLU A 12 -42.73 12.17 19.24
C GLU A 12 -43.36 13.09 18.19
N ASN A 13 -44.17 14.09 18.55
CA ASN A 13 -44.76 15.02 17.57
C ASN A 13 -43.71 15.86 16.83
N LYS A 14 -42.63 16.28 17.51
CA LYS A 14 -41.56 17.08 16.91
C LYS A 14 -40.66 16.26 15.97
N TYR A 15 -40.51 14.95 16.22
CA TYR A 15 -39.73 14.02 15.39
C TYR A 15 -40.56 13.25 14.35
N ALA A 16 -41.88 13.14 14.55
CA ALA A 16 -42.85 12.59 13.59
C ALA A 16 -43.06 13.51 12.39
N MET A 17 -42.90 14.83 12.58
CA MET A 17 -42.81 15.82 11.49
C MET A 17 -41.41 15.86 10.82
N SER A 18 -40.63 14.79 10.88
CA SER A 18 -39.51 14.61 9.94
C SER A 18 -40.11 14.43 8.54
N ASN A 19 -40.00 15.48 7.72
CA ASN A 19 -40.51 15.52 6.35
C ASN A 19 -40.14 14.23 5.59
N TRP A 20 -41.11 13.35 5.35
CA TRP A 20 -40.95 12.12 4.57
C TRP A 20 -40.28 12.37 3.20
N ASN A 21 -40.52 13.55 2.61
CA ASN A 21 -39.89 14.00 1.36
C ASN A 21 -38.37 14.11 1.42
N LYS A 22 -37.76 14.31 2.60
CA LYS A 22 -36.29 14.38 2.78
C LYS A 22 -35.65 13.00 3.05
N LYS A 23 -36.39 12.03 3.59
CA LYS A 23 -35.92 10.63 3.73
C LYS A 23 -35.81 9.91 2.39
N LYS A 24 -36.59 10.33 1.38
CA LYS A 24 -36.66 9.71 0.04
C LYS A 24 -35.32 9.62 -0.68
N TYR A 25 -34.30 10.37 -0.30
CA TYR A 25 -33.01 10.41 -1.00
C TYR A 25 -31.84 9.75 -0.25
N ILE A 26 -32.07 9.19 0.95
CA ILE A 26 -31.01 8.56 1.77
C ILE A 26 -30.42 7.32 1.10
N TRP A 27 -31.18 6.63 0.24
CA TRP A 27 -30.68 5.52 -0.59
C TRP A 27 -29.50 5.92 -1.48
N ARG A 28 -29.36 7.21 -1.84
CA ARG A 28 -28.20 7.71 -2.61
C ARG A 28 -26.89 7.56 -1.84
N TYR A 29 -26.91 7.76 -0.53
CA TYR A 29 -25.75 7.49 0.33
C TYR A 29 -25.48 6.00 0.42
N SER A 30 -26.51 5.16 0.61
CA SER A 30 -26.32 3.70 0.61
C SER A 30 -25.71 3.22 -0.71
N LEU A 31 -26.17 3.75 -1.85
CA LEU A 31 -25.60 3.46 -3.16
C LEU A 31 -24.15 3.93 -3.28
N PHE A 32 -23.83 5.15 -2.82
CA PHE A 32 -22.46 5.66 -2.79
C PHE A 32 -21.52 4.74 -2.00
N PHE A 33 -21.88 4.41 -0.76
CA PHE A 33 -21.07 3.55 0.09
C PHE A 33 -20.98 2.11 -0.45
N ASN A 34 -22.01 1.66 -1.17
CA ASN A 34 -21.94 0.41 -1.93
C ASN A 34 -20.89 0.44 -3.03
N ILE A 35 -20.94 1.46 -3.89
CA ILE A 35 -19.95 1.64 -4.96
C ILE A 35 -18.54 1.80 -4.37
N PHE A 36 -18.41 2.57 -3.29
CA PHE A 36 -17.12 2.79 -2.61
C PHE A 36 -16.53 1.47 -2.11
N TYR A 37 -17.30 0.63 -1.41
CA TYR A 37 -16.75 -0.64 -0.92
C TYR A 37 -16.36 -1.57 -2.08
N VAL A 38 -17.13 -1.61 -3.17
CA VAL A 38 -16.81 -2.44 -4.33
C VAL A 38 -15.49 -1.98 -4.96
N LEU A 39 -15.30 -0.67 -5.11
CA LEU A 39 -14.05 -0.10 -5.63
C LEU A 39 -12.86 -0.40 -4.71
N LEU A 40 -13.05 -0.40 -3.39
CA LEU A 40 -12.00 -0.80 -2.46
C LEU A 40 -11.62 -2.29 -2.59
N ILE A 41 -12.58 -3.18 -2.87
CA ILE A 41 -12.27 -4.60 -3.15
C ILE A 41 -11.38 -4.71 -4.38
N PHE A 42 -11.69 -3.99 -5.46
CA PHE A 42 -10.81 -3.93 -6.63
C PHE A 42 -9.43 -3.33 -6.29
N GLY A 43 -9.38 -2.30 -5.44
CA GLY A 43 -8.12 -1.74 -4.93
C GLY A 43 -7.29 -2.75 -4.13
N ILE A 44 -7.92 -3.60 -3.32
CA ILE A 44 -7.24 -4.70 -2.59
C ILE A 44 -6.62 -5.67 -3.59
N ILE A 45 -7.39 -6.13 -4.57
CA ILE A 45 -6.91 -7.06 -5.60
C ILE A 45 -5.72 -6.47 -6.35
N TYR A 46 -5.83 -5.20 -6.79
CA TYR A 46 -4.76 -4.51 -7.48
C TYR A 46 -3.48 -4.39 -6.62
N THR A 47 -3.62 -4.05 -5.34
CA THR A 47 -2.48 -3.97 -4.40
C THR A 47 -1.79 -5.32 -4.22
N LEU A 48 -2.58 -6.39 -4.12
CA LEU A 48 -2.04 -7.76 -4.01
C LEU A 48 -1.30 -8.18 -5.29
N ILE A 49 -1.85 -7.87 -6.46
CA ILE A 49 -1.18 -8.14 -7.75
C ILE A 49 0.18 -7.44 -7.80
N ILE A 50 0.23 -6.14 -7.48
CA ILE A 50 1.49 -5.39 -7.46
C ILE A 50 2.49 -5.99 -6.46
N LYS A 51 2.03 -6.34 -5.25
CA LYS A 51 2.87 -6.98 -4.23
C LYS A 51 3.45 -8.32 -4.73
N VAL A 52 2.65 -9.12 -5.43
CA VAL A 52 3.11 -10.40 -6.01
C VAL A 52 4.12 -10.16 -7.13
N LEU A 53 3.86 -9.23 -8.04
CA LEU A 53 4.79 -8.91 -9.14
C LEU A 53 6.16 -8.50 -8.62
N ILE A 54 6.20 -7.64 -7.60
CA ILE A 54 7.45 -7.16 -6.99
C ILE A 54 8.23 -8.28 -6.30
N SER A 55 7.54 -9.31 -5.82
CA SER A 55 8.19 -10.47 -5.20
C SER A 55 8.79 -11.45 -6.21
N GLN A 56 8.51 -11.31 -7.51
CA GLN A 56 9.04 -12.19 -8.54
C GLN A 56 10.44 -11.75 -8.96
N GLU A 57 11.35 -12.72 -9.13
CA GLU A 57 12.76 -12.47 -9.54
C GLU A 57 12.87 -11.69 -10.86
N LYS A 58 11.89 -11.83 -11.76
CA LYS A 58 11.87 -11.13 -13.06
C LYS A 58 11.81 -9.60 -12.92
N PHE A 59 11.25 -9.08 -11.82
CA PHE A 59 11.12 -7.65 -11.55
C PHE A 59 12.20 -7.13 -10.58
N VAL A 60 13.17 -7.98 -10.23
CA VAL A 60 14.31 -7.60 -9.38
C VAL A 60 15.41 -7.01 -10.28
N ASN A 61 15.20 -5.78 -10.72
CA ASN A 61 16.16 -5.01 -11.52
C ASN A 61 16.70 -3.76 -10.77
N HIS A 62 16.41 -3.65 -9.48
CA HIS A 62 16.71 -2.48 -8.67
C HIS A 62 17.99 -2.68 -7.84
N SER A 63 18.76 -1.60 -7.68
CA SER A 63 19.85 -1.52 -6.69
C SER A 63 19.32 -0.85 -5.42
N CYS A 64 19.16 -1.62 -4.36
CA CYS A 64 18.57 -1.13 -3.12
C CYS A 64 18.97 -1.97 -1.91
N SER A 65 19.08 -1.33 -0.76
CA SER A 65 19.35 -2.03 0.49
C SER A 65 18.13 -2.85 0.94
N VAL A 66 18.41 -3.94 1.65
CA VAL A 66 17.38 -4.82 2.24
C VAL A 66 16.41 -4.03 3.13
N ALA A 67 16.92 -3.03 3.86
CA ALA A 67 16.10 -2.18 4.73
C ALA A 67 15.09 -1.34 3.94
N ASN A 68 15.49 -0.78 2.80
CA ASN A 68 14.60 0.01 1.96
C ASN A 68 13.52 -0.86 1.31
N ILE A 69 13.89 -2.04 0.81
CA ILE A 69 12.93 -3.01 0.25
C ILE A 69 11.90 -3.41 1.31
N ALA A 70 12.35 -3.73 2.53
CA ALA A 70 11.45 -4.04 3.64
C ALA A 70 10.52 -2.87 3.99
N SER A 71 11.02 -1.63 3.95
CA SER A 71 10.20 -0.42 4.16
C SER A 71 9.11 -0.26 3.10
N ILE A 72 9.42 -0.52 1.82
CA ILE A 72 8.44 -0.49 0.72
C ILE A 72 7.39 -1.58 0.92
N GLN A 73 7.81 -2.81 1.23
CA GLN A 73 6.88 -3.91 1.49
C GLN A 73 5.95 -3.61 2.68
N ASN A 74 6.46 -3.03 3.77
CA ASN A 74 5.67 -2.58 4.91
C ASN A 74 4.65 -1.51 4.51
N THR A 75 5.01 -0.61 3.59
CA THR A 75 4.08 0.40 3.08
C THR A 75 2.89 -0.24 2.38
N TYR A 76 3.09 -1.29 1.57
CA TYR A 76 1.98 -2.02 0.94
C TYR A 76 1.08 -2.72 1.96
N VAL A 77 1.65 -3.24 3.04
CA VAL A 77 0.85 -3.80 4.15
C VAL A 77 0.01 -2.72 4.81
N ILE A 78 0.58 -1.53 5.07
CA ILE A 78 -0.16 -0.40 5.63
C ILE A 78 -1.30 0.02 4.70
N VAL A 79 -1.06 0.10 3.38
CA VAL A 79 -2.10 0.35 2.38
C VAL A 79 -3.23 -0.69 2.49
N LEU A 80 -2.89 -1.98 2.52
CA LEU A 80 -3.87 -3.07 2.64
C LEU A 80 -4.71 -2.95 3.93
N VAL A 81 -4.10 -2.59 5.05
CA VAL A 81 -4.81 -2.37 6.33
C VAL A 81 -5.80 -1.22 6.20
N PHE A 82 -5.36 -0.07 5.65
CA PHE A 82 -6.22 1.09 5.47
C PHE A 82 -7.43 0.78 4.57
N ILE A 83 -7.22 0.19 3.40
CA ILE A 83 -8.30 -0.10 2.46
C ILE A 83 -9.24 -1.20 2.98
N SER A 84 -8.73 -2.17 3.72
CA SER A 84 -9.57 -3.21 4.36
C SER A 84 -10.45 -2.61 5.45
N LEU A 85 -9.88 -1.76 6.30
CA LEU A 85 -10.61 -1.07 7.37
C LEU A 85 -11.68 -0.12 6.78
N MET A 86 -11.31 0.67 5.77
CA MET A 86 -12.27 1.50 5.04
C MET A 86 -13.36 0.65 4.38
N GLY A 87 -13.01 -0.47 3.76
CA GLY A 87 -13.97 -1.37 3.09
C GLY A 87 -15.01 -1.90 4.07
N PHE A 88 -14.56 -2.38 5.22
CA PHE A 88 -15.43 -2.87 6.28
C PHE A 88 -16.37 -1.80 6.82
N LEU A 89 -15.86 -0.60 7.14
CA LEU A 89 -16.68 0.46 7.69
C LEU A 89 -17.67 1.03 6.67
N ASN A 90 -17.27 1.17 5.40
CA ASN A 90 -18.18 1.58 4.33
C ASN A 90 -19.29 0.56 4.09
N PHE A 91 -18.99 -0.73 4.18
CA PHE A 91 -19.99 -1.78 4.13
C PHE A 91 -21.01 -1.65 5.27
N ILE A 92 -20.55 -1.51 6.52
CA ILE A 92 -21.46 -1.31 7.66
C ILE A 92 -22.30 -0.06 7.46
N PHE A 93 -21.68 1.05 7.06
CA PHE A 93 -22.37 2.32 6.89
C PHE A 93 -23.39 2.29 5.75
N SER A 94 -23.11 1.57 4.66
CA SER A 94 -24.09 1.29 3.61
C SER A 94 -25.32 0.53 4.14
N ARG A 95 -25.11 -0.48 4.99
CA ARG A 95 -26.23 -1.23 5.60
C ARG A 95 -27.03 -0.37 6.57
N LEU A 96 -26.36 0.43 7.39
CA LEU A 96 -27.02 1.35 8.32
C LEU A 96 -27.87 2.41 7.58
N THR A 97 -27.32 3.03 6.53
CA THR A 97 -28.05 4.00 5.70
C THR A 97 -29.23 3.35 4.96
N TYR A 98 -29.07 2.11 4.50
CA TYR A 98 -30.15 1.34 3.88
C TYR A 98 -31.30 1.06 4.86
N ILE A 99 -30.98 0.55 6.06
CA ILE A 99 -31.98 0.30 7.11
C ILE A 99 -32.69 1.61 7.47
N TYR A 100 -31.93 2.70 7.68
CA TYR A 100 -32.50 4.01 7.98
C TYR A 100 -33.43 4.55 6.88
N SER A 101 -33.15 4.23 5.62
CA SER A 101 -34.00 4.63 4.49
C SER A 101 -35.34 3.89 4.41
N LYS A 102 -35.44 2.70 5.01
CA LYS A 102 -36.64 1.83 4.92
C LYS A 102 -37.62 1.99 6.07
N PHE A 103 -37.17 2.39 7.26
CA PHE A 103 -38.02 2.54 8.44
C PHE A 103 -38.39 4.00 8.71
N THR A 104 -39.63 4.22 9.13
CA THR A 104 -40.09 5.52 9.60
C THR A 104 -39.46 5.87 10.96
N ASN A 105 -39.38 7.15 11.32
CA ASN A 105 -38.81 7.52 12.63
C ASN A 105 -39.64 6.95 13.78
N SER A 106 -40.96 6.92 13.66
CA SER A 106 -41.88 6.35 14.63
C SER A 106 -41.67 4.84 14.82
N GLU A 107 -41.49 4.09 13.73
CA GLU A 107 -41.13 2.66 13.81
C GLU A 107 -39.75 2.46 14.45
N PHE A 108 -38.81 3.36 14.21
CA PHE A 108 -37.48 3.31 14.84
C PHE A 108 -37.50 3.56 16.34
N PHE A 109 -38.30 4.52 16.82
CA PHE A 109 -38.42 4.79 18.26
C PHE A 109 -39.05 3.63 19.02
N ASN A 110 -39.96 2.89 18.39
CA ASN A 110 -40.61 1.71 18.97
C ASN A 110 -39.70 0.47 19.08
N LEU A 111 -38.47 0.51 18.54
CA LEU A 111 -37.51 -0.60 18.61
C LEU A 111 -36.74 -0.71 19.95
N GLY A 112 -36.99 0.19 20.91
CA GLY A 112 -36.43 0.10 22.27
C GLY A 112 -34.89 0.07 22.30
N ILE A 113 -34.30 -1.01 22.81
CA ILE A 113 -32.83 -1.17 22.95
C ILE A 113 -32.11 -1.05 21.59
N TYR A 114 -32.72 -1.54 20.50
CA TYR A 114 -32.12 -1.47 19.17
C TYR A 114 -32.02 -0.04 18.63
N TYR A 115 -32.92 0.87 19.02
CA TYR A 115 -32.80 2.29 18.70
C TYR A 115 -31.55 2.91 19.33
N SER A 116 -31.25 2.57 20.59
CA SER A 116 -30.05 3.04 21.28
C SER A 116 -28.77 2.54 20.59
N ILE A 117 -28.73 1.26 20.22
CA ILE A 117 -27.59 0.64 19.53
C ILE A 117 -27.38 1.27 18.15
N ILE A 118 -28.43 1.40 17.34
CA ILE A 118 -28.33 1.97 15.98
C ILE A 118 -27.96 3.45 16.05
N GLY A 119 -28.53 4.22 16.98
CA GLY A 119 -28.18 5.62 17.21
C GLY A 119 -26.72 5.79 17.63
N PHE A 120 -26.21 4.91 18.50
CA PHE A 120 -24.78 4.87 18.85
C PHE A 120 -23.92 4.55 17.64
N LEU A 121 -24.24 3.50 16.88
CA LEU A 121 -23.47 3.08 15.70
C LEU A 121 -23.42 4.19 14.64
N ILE A 122 -24.55 4.80 14.28
CA ILE A 122 -24.61 5.90 13.31
C ILE A 122 -23.72 7.07 13.74
N LYS A 123 -23.75 7.42 15.03
CA LYS A 123 -22.99 8.53 15.59
C LYS A 123 -21.49 8.29 15.59
N TYR A 124 -21.04 7.13 16.08
CA TYR A 124 -19.61 6.87 16.30
C TYR A 124 -18.92 6.28 15.07
N ILE A 125 -19.60 5.46 14.25
CA ILE A 125 -19.02 4.92 13.01
C ILE A 125 -18.73 6.03 12.02
N SER A 126 -19.62 7.02 11.86
CA SER A 126 -19.35 8.13 10.93
C SER A 126 -18.12 8.94 11.34
N TRP A 127 -17.88 9.08 12.65
CA TRP A 127 -16.72 9.75 13.19
C TRP A 127 -15.43 8.94 12.98
N ILE A 128 -15.45 7.64 13.30
CA ILE A 128 -14.33 6.72 13.09
C ILE A 128 -13.95 6.70 11.59
N LEU A 129 -14.95 6.60 10.71
CA LEU A 129 -14.75 6.61 9.27
C LEU A 129 -14.07 7.89 8.79
N SER A 130 -14.50 9.06 9.29
CA SER A 130 -13.86 10.33 8.94
C SER A 130 -12.42 10.42 9.45
N LEU A 131 -12.12 9.87 10.62
CA LEU A 131 -10.74 9.85 11.14
C LEU A 131 -9.84 9.01 10.22
N ILE A 132 -10.30 7.82 9.83
CA ILE A 132 -9.57 6.93 8.94
C ILE A 132 -9.34 7.60 7.57
N TYR A 133 -10.32 8.31 7.04
CA TYR A 133 -10.18 9.06 5.80
C TYR A 133 -9.15 10.17 5.88
N ILE A 134 -9.13 10.95 6.97
CA ILE A 134 -8.12 12.00 7.18
C ILE A 134 -6.73 11.37 7.29
N SER A 135 -6.59 10.29 8.07
CA SER A 135 -5.33 9.55 8.19
C SER A 135 -4.86 8.96 6.86
N TRP A 136 -5.78 8.44 6.06
CA TRP A 136 -5.51 7.88 4.74
C TRP A 136 -5.00 8.94 3.75
N ILE A 137 -5.66 10.11 3.68
CA ILE A 137 -5.20 11.22 2.83
C ILE A 137 -3.82 11.69 3.28
N GLY A 138 -3.61 11.86 4.59
CA GLY A 138 -2.31 12.25 5.13
C GLY A 138 -1.22 11.24 4.78
N PHE A 139 -1.51 9.94 4.93
CA PHE A 139 -0.61 8.86 4.55
C PHE A 139 -0.27 8.89 3.05
N LEU A 140 -1.26 9.02 2.17
CA LEU A 140 -1.03 9.11 0.72
C LEU A 140 -0.16 10.31 0.35
N LEU A 141 -0.43 11.49 0.92
CA LEU A 141 0.35 12.69 0.67
C LEU A 141 1.81 12.51 1.11
N ILE A 142 2.04 12.04 2.34
CA ILE A 142 3.41 11.78 2.85
C ILE A 142 4.12 10.77 1.95
N THR A 143 3.42 9.72 1.52
CA THR A 143 3.99 8.66 0.69
C THR A 143 4.37 9.19 -0.70
N ILE A 144 3.52 9.96 -1.36
CA ILE A 144 3.81 10.60 -2.66
C ILE A 144 5.02 11.53 -2.54
N LEU A 145 5.03 12.39 -1.52
CA LEU A 145 6.16 13.30 -1.28
C LEU A 145 7.45 12.50 -1.05
N SER A 146 7.38 11.40 -0.30
CA SER A 146 8.53 10.52 -0.08
C SER A 146 9.07 9.91 -1.37
N ILE A 147 8.18 9.43 -2.26
CA ILE A 147 8.58 8.84 -3.55
C ILE A 147 9.29 9.87 -4.43
N ILE A 148 8.74 11.09 -4.51
CA ILE A 148 9.25 12.16 -5.39
C ILE A 148 10.55 12.75 -4.85
N PHE A 149 10.62 13.08 -3.56
CA PHE A 149 11.77 13.77 -2.97
C PHE A 149 12.90 12.83 -2.55
N TYR A 150 12.61 11.56 -2.26
CA TYR A 150 13.61 10.57 -1.82
C TYR A 150 13.58 9.29 -2.68
N PRO A 151 13.80 9.39 -4.00
CA PRO A 151 13.66 8.26 -4.92
C PRO A 151 14.60 7.10 -4.60
N ASN A 152 15.76 7.37 -3.99
CA ASN A 152 16.70 6.33 -3.56
C ASN A 152 16.14 5.43 -2.44
N LYS A 153 15.29 5.95 -1.56
CA LYS A 153 14.60 5.15 -0.53
C LYS A 153 13.52 4.24 -1.13
N TRP A 154 13.06 4.58 -2.33
CA TRP A 154 12.07 3.84 -3.11
C TRP A 154 12.70 2.95 -4.18
N CYS A 155 13.99 2.63 -4.02
CA CYS A 155 14.74 1.76 -4.92
C CYS A 155 14.73 2.23 -6.37
N SER A 156 14.74 3.55 -6.61
CA SER A 156 14.79 4.15 -7.95
C SER A 156 15.95 3.66 -8.83
N PRO A 157 17.18 3.47 -8.33
CA PRO A 157 18.31 3.06 -9.17
C PRO A 157 18.08 1.67 -9.77
N LYS A 158 18.36 1.53 -11.06
CA LYS A 158 18.19 0.29 -11.82
C LYS A 158 19.57 -0.26 -12.22
N TYR A 159 19.74 -1.57 -12.19
CA TYR A 159 20.94 -2.22 -12.70
C TYR A 159 20.94 -2.21 -14.23
N ASN A 160 22.10 -1.93 -14.82
CA ASN A 160 22.33 -2.15 -16.25
C ASN A 160 22.66 -3.64 -16.52
N ASN A 161 22.94 -4.01 -17.77
CA ASN A 161 23.22 -5.40 -18.13
C ASN A 161 24.36 -6.04 -17.31
N TYR A 162 25.40 -5.25 -16.96
CA TYR A 162 26.53 -5.71 -16.17
C TYR A 162 26.14 -5.93 -14.70
N GLY A 163 25.40 -4.99 -14.10
CA GLY A 163 24.86 -5.16 -12.75
C GLY A 163 23.88 -6.34 -12.65
N MET A 164 23.08 -6.56 -13.69
CA MET A 164 22.16 -7.68 -13.78
C MET A 164 22.86 -9.03 -13.82
N ASP A 165 24.05 -9.15 -14.43
CA ASP A 165 24.84 -10.38 -14.40
C ASP A 165 25.29 -10.72 -12.96
N ALA A 166 25.80 -9.72 -12.22
CA ALA A 166 26.22 -9.90 -10.83
C ALA A 166 25.04 -10.31 -9.93
N LEU A 167 23.90 -9.64 -10.10
CA LEU A 167 22.66 -9.97 -9.38
C LEU A 167 22.18 -11.39 -9.71
N THR A 168 22.19 -11.77 -10.98
CA THR A 168 21.78 -13.10 -11.43
C THR A 168 22.68 -14.18 -10.84
N ASN A 169 24.00 -13.95 -10.83
CA ASN A 169 24.96 -14.86 -10.23
C ASN A 169 24.76 -14.97 -8.71
N CYS A 170 24.46 -13.88 -8.01
CA CYS A 170 24.10 -13.94 -6.59
C CYS A 170 22.82 -14.76 -6.34
N LEU A 171 21.78 -14.57 -7.16
CA LEU A 171 20.54 -15.34 -7.07
C LEU A 171 20.75 -16.84 -7.35
N LEU A 172 21.64 -17.20 -8.28
CA LEU A 172 22.01 -18.60 -8.54
C LEU A 172 22.61 -19.27 -7.30
N VAL A 173 23.47 -18.56 -6.57
CA VAL A 173 24.03 -19.03 -5.30
C VAL A 173 22.94 -19.15 -4.25
N LYS A 174 22.07 -18.14 -4.10
CA LYS A 174 20.98 -18.17 -3.10
C LYS A 174 19.98 -19.31 -3.33
N ASN A 175 19.71 -19.66 -4.58
CA ASN A 175 18.75 -20.68 -4.98
C ASN A 175 19.39 -22.08 -5.09
N ASP A 176 20.68 -22.24 -4.74
CA ASP A 176 21.43 -23.50 -4.83
C ASP A 176 21.44 -24.12 -6.24
N VAL A 177 21.43 -23.28 -7.28
CA VAL A 177 21.44 -23.69 -8.71
C VAL A 177 22.78 -23.36 -9.39
N ALA A 178 23.78 -22.98 -8.60
CA ALA A 178 25.14 -22.80 -9.10
C ALA A 178 25.75 -24.16 -9.51
N GLY A 179 26.74 -24.15 -10.41
CA GLY A 179 27.42 -25.36 -10.91
C GLY A 179 28.30 -26.06 -9.86
N CYS A 180 28.45 -25.49 -8.67
CA CYS A 180 29.21 -26.00 -7.54
C CYS A 180 28.50 -25.65 -6.22
N GLU A 181 28.78 -26.41 -5.17
CA GLU A 181 28.24 -26.17 -3.83
C GLU A 181 29.08 -25.10 -3.13
N ILE A 182 28.48 -23.93 -2.87
CA ILE A 182 29.12 -22.83 -2.13
C ILE A 182 28.68 -22.94 -0.68
N PRO A 183 29.59 -23.25 0.24
CA PRO A 183 29.21 -23.50 1.61
C PRO A 183 28.91 -22.17 2.33
N ASN A 184 27.95 -22.23 3.27
CA ASN A 184 27.39 -21.06 3.96
C ASN A 184 28.39 -20.31 4.85
N ASP A 185 29.51 -20.93 5.18
CA ASP A 185 30.65 -20.33 5.88
C ASP A 185 31.41 -19.31 5.01
N VAL A 186 31.35 -19.47 3.68
CA VAL A 186 32.01 -18.57 2.72
C VAL A 186 31.10 -17.43 2.30
N ILE A 187 29.85 -17.74 1.92
CA ILE A 187 28.84 -16.74 1.55
C ILE A 187 27.53 -17.15 2.22
N ASN A 188 26.99 -16.27 3.08
CA ASN A 188 25.70 -16.48 3.72
C ASN A 188 24.67 -15.47 3.19
N ILE A 189 23.84 -15.90 2.23
CA ILE A 189 22.74 -15.09 1.69
C ILE A 189 21.45 -15.51 2.39
N LYS A 190 21.01 -14.71 3.36
CA LYS A 190 19.81 -15.02 4.17
C LYS A 190 18.51 -14.88 3.37
N SER A 191 18.44 -13.91 2.47
CA SER A 191 17.23 -13.62 1.68
C SER A 191 17.59 -13.09 0.28
N LYS A 192 16.64 -13.15 -0.66
CA LYS A 192 16.88 -12.77 -2.06
C LYS A 192 17.20 -11.28 -2.21
N GLU A 193 16.67 -10.46 -1.32
CA GLU A 193 16.86 -9.00 -1.30
C GLU A 193 18.33 -8.60 -1.08
N TYR A 194 19.15 -9.45 -0.46
CA TYR A 194 20.59 -9.18 -0.33
C TYR A 194 21.30 -9.11 -1.69
N CYS A 195 20.82 -9.86 -2.69
CA CYS A 195 21.37 -9.82 -4.04
C CYS A 195 21.03 -8.53 -4.79
N SER A 196 20.07 -7.73 -4.30
CA SER A 196 19.71 -6.43 -4.84
C SER A 196 20.52 -5.28 -4.22
N ASP A 197 21.32 -5.55 -3.18
CA ASP A 197 22.16 -4.53 -2.54
C ASP A 197 23.54 -4.48 -3.19
N LEU A 198 23.83 -3.37 -3.88
CA LEU A 198 25.12 -3.18 -4.56
C LEU A 198 26.31 -3.30 -3.59
N ASN A 199 26.19 -2.84 -2.35
CA ASN A 199 27.27 -2.96 -1.38
C ASN A 199 27.50 -4.41 -0.97
N TYR A 200 26.43 -5.19 -0.87
CA TYR A 200 26.54 -6.63 -0.60
C TYR A 200 27.25 -7.35 -1.75
N LEU A 201 26.90 -7.03 -3.00
CA LEU A 201 27.55 -7.58 -4.20
C LEU A 201 29.03 -7.22 -4.28
N LYS A 202 29.40 -5.99 -3.87
CA LYS A 202 30.81 -5.54 -3.76
C LYS A 202 31.59 -6.36 -2.73
N VAL A 203 31.08 -6.44 -1.51
CA VAL A 203 31.77 -7.10 -0.38
C VAL A 203 32.01 -8.59 -0.68
N HIS A 204 31.04 -9.26 -1.29
CA HIS A 204 31.13 -10.68 -1.63
C HIS A 204 31.68 -10.94 -3.04
N LYS A 205 32.30 -9.92 -3.66
CA LYS A 205 33.02 -10.02 -4.93
C LYS A 205 32.18 -10.53 -6.12
N PHE A 206 30.85 -10.45 -6.06
CA PHE A 206 29.97 -10.83 -7.17
C PHE A 206 30.15 -9.93 -8.40
N LEU A 207 30.65 -8.71 -8.23
CA LEU A 207 30.95 -7.79 -9.33
C LEU A 207 32.09 -8.27 -10.25
N TYR A 208 32.89 -9.26 -9.83
CA TYR A 208 33.87 -9.93 -10.70
C TYR A 208 33.21 -10.90 -11.70
N LEU A 209 31.96 -11.29 -11.45
CA LEU A 209 31.22 -12.27 -12.24
C LEU A 209 30.26 -11.57 -13.21
N VAL A 210 30.82 -10.64 -13.95
CA VAL A 210 30.10 -9.79 -14.91
C VAL A 210 30.67 -10.06 -16.29
N ARG A 211 29.88 -10.00 -17.37
CA ARG A 211 30.42 -10.23 -18.73
C ARG A 211 31.53 -9.23 -19.09
N SER A 212 32.54 -9.66 -19.84
CA SER A 212 33.62 -8.78 -20.33
C SER A 212 33.22 -7.97 -21.57
N SER A 213 32.28 -8.47 -22.36
CA SER A 213 31.69 -7.82 -23.54
C SER A 213 30.20 -8.18 -23.66
N SER A 214 29.43 -7.47 -24.48
CA SER A 214 27.99 -7.70 -24.66
C SER A 214 27.63 -9.14 -25.01
N ASP A 215 28.50 -9.80 -25.77
CA ASP A 215 28.25 -11.11 -26.40
C ASP A 215 28.81 -12.29 -25.59
N THR A 216 29.52 -12.01 -24.51
CA THR A 216 30.05 -13.04 -23.61
C THR A 216 29.08 -13.31 -22.46
N SER A 217 29.01 -14.56 -22.02
CA SER A 217 28.26 -14.94 -20.83
C SER A 217 29.21 -15.31 -19.70
N CYS A 218 29.02 -14.69 -18.54
CA CYS A 218 29.73 -15.01 -17.31
C CYS A 218 28.70 -15.50 -16.28
N THR A 219 28.56 -16.82 -16.14
CA THR A 219 27.53 -17.41 -15.28
C THR A 219 28.09 -18.50 -14.37
N LEU A 220 27.74 -18.46 -13.09
CA LEU A 220 28.08 -19.49 -12.11
C LEU A 220 27.39 -20.83 -12.35
N LYS A 221 26.54 -20.96 -13.39
CA LYS A 221 26.07 -22.27 -13.85
C LYS A 221 27.20 -23.14 -14.40
N ASP A 222 28.25 -22.53 -14.95
CA ASP A 222 29.43 -23.27 -15.38
C ASP A 222 30.20 -23.77 -14.14
N LYS A 223 30.28 -25.10 -14.01
CA LYS A 223 30.97 -25.78 -12.91
C LYS A 223 32.44 -25.35 -12.79
N LYS A 224 33.14 -25.14 -13.91
CA LYS A 224 34.55 -24.73 -13.89
C LYS A 224 34.68 -23.32 -13.32
N LEU A 225 33.86 -22.39 -13.80
CA LEU A 225 33.83 -21.02 -13.31
C LEU A 225 33.43 -20.95 -11.84
N CYS A 226 32.44 -21.75 -11.43
CA CYS A 226 31.95 -21.81 -10.05
C CYS A 226 33.04 -22.26 -9.08
N ASN A 227 33.75 -23.35 -9.39
CA ASN A 227 34.86 -23.83 -8.55
C ASN A 227 35.99 -22.79 -8.45
N THR A 228 36.34 -22.14 -9.56
CA THR A 228 37.33 -21.07 -9.59
C THR A 228 36.92 -19.87 -8.74
N PHE A 229 35.65 -19.49 -8.77
CA PHE A 229 35.10 -18.42 -7.92
C PHE A 229 35.13 -18.80 -6.44
N LEU A 230 34.82 -20.05 -6.10
CA LEU A 230 34.92 -20.55 -4.73
C LEU A 230 36.38 -20.52 -4.22
N ASP A 231 37.33 -20.93 -5.04
CA ASP A 231 38.76 -20.86 -4.70
C ASP A 231 39.23 -19.40 -4.56
N PHE A 232 38.70 -18.48 -5.37
CA PHE A 232 38.95 -17.04 -5.25
C PHE A 232 38.42 -16.45 -3.95
N LEU A 233 37.24 -16.86 -3.49
CA LEU A 233 36.70 -16.43 -2.20
C LEU A 233 37.53 -16.95 -1.04
N LYS A 234 38.11 -18.15 -1.16
CA LYS A 234 39.00 -18.77 -0.16
C LYS A 234 40.45 -18.26 -0.22
N ASN A 235 40.73 -17.22 -1.03
CA ASN A 235 42.08 -16.67 -1.26
C ASN A 235 43.12 -17.73 -1.68
N LYS A 236 42.69 -18.80 -2.36
CA LYS A 236 43.63 -19.78 -2.92
C LYS A 236 44.34 -19.21 -4.16
N PRO A 237 45.58 -19.64 -4.45
CA PRO A 237 46.27 -19.22 -5.65
C PRO A 237 45.52 -19.72 -6.89
N ILE A 238 45.20 -18.80 -7.80
CA ILE A 238 44.45 -19.09 -9.01
C ILE A 238 45.41 -19.12 -10.20
N THR A 239 45.20 -20.06 -11.13
CA THR A 239 45.95 -20.17 -12.40
C THR A 239 45.80 -18.92 -13.26
N LEU A 240 46.72 -18.70 -14.21
CA LEU A 240 46.64 -17.60 -15.17
C LEU A 240 45.30 -17.62 -15.94
N ASP A 241 44.63 -16.47 -15.95
CA ASP A 241 43.34 -16.17 -16.59
C ASP A 241 42.11 -17.03 -16.18
N PRO A 242 41.73 -17.01 -14.89
CA PRO A 242 40.62 -17.82 -14.38
C PRO A 242 39.23 -17.42 -14.87
N PHE A 243 39.11 -16.18 -15.37
CA PHE A 243 37.86 -15.50 -15.68
C PHE A 243 37.88 -14.96 -17.11
N SER A 244 38.26 -15.78 -18.10
CA SER A 244 38.47 -15.33 -19.50
C SER A 244 37.27 -14.60 -20.11
N ASN A 245 36.05 -14.99 -19.71
CA ASN A 245 34.79 -14.43 -20.22
C ASN A 245 34.12 -13.45 -19.25
N CYS A 246 34.73 -13.21 -18.07
CA CYS A 246 34.22 -12.29 -17.08
C CYS A 246 35.11 -11.05 -17.00
N SER A 247 34.51 -9.95 -16.58
CA SER A 247 35.20 -8.70 -16.38
C SER A 247 36.14 -8.83 -15.18
N LYS A 248 37.38 -8.37 -15.33
CA LYS A 248 38.40 -8.40 -14.27
C LYS A 248 38.24 -7.24 -13.28
N TYR A 249 37.08 -6.57 -13.25
CA TYR A 249 36.90 -5.36 -12.47
C TYR A 249 36.84 -5.68 -10.97
N SER A 250 37.85 -5.20 -10.25
CA SER A 250 38.10 -5.51 -8.85
C SER A 250 37.29 -4.68 -7.86
N GLY A 251 35.99 -4.51 -8.05
CA GLY A 251 35.17 -3.69 -7.12
C GLY A 251 35.57 -2.21 -7.01
N ASP A 252 36.65 -1.78 -7.67
CA ASP A 252 37.15 -0.40 -7.76
C ASP A 252 36.44 0.41 -8.87
N ALA A 253 35.55 -0.23 -9.63
CA ALA A 253 34.74 0.45 -10.62
C ALA A 253 33.69 1.33 -9.92
N PRO A 254 33.48 2.58 -10.40
CA PRO A 254 32.47 3.47 -9.84
C PRO A 254 31.08 2.86 -9.99
N ASP A 255 30.19 3.16 -9.05
CA ASP A 255 28.82 2.59 -8.97
C ASP A 255 28.04 2.77 -10.27
N ASP A 256 28.25 3.90 -10.94
CA ASP A 256 27.65 4.25 -12.23
C ASP A 256 28.00 3.25 -13.34
N TYR A 257 29.05 2.44 -13.20
CA TYR A 257 29.40 1.38 -14.15
C TYR A 257 28.40 0.22 -14.14
N PHE A 258 27.76 -0.06 -13.00
CA PHE A 258 26.81 -1.17 -12.84
C PHE A 258 25.34 -0.70 -12.85
N LEU A 259 25.13 0.60 -12.77
CA LEU A 259 23.81 1.21 -12.73
C LEU A 259 23.46 1.80 -14.09
N GLU A 260 22.17 1.87 -14.37
CA GLU A 260 21.63 2.54 -15.54
C GLU A 260 21.49 4.04 -15.27
N ASN A 261 21.43 4.85 -16.34
CA ASN A 261 21.28 6.30 -16.24
C ASN A 261 20.05 6.71 -15.41
N THR A 262 20.12 7.90 -14.82
CA THR A 262 19.09 8.46 -13.90
C THR A 262 17.67 8.53 -14.46
N TYR A 263 17.50 8.47 -15.78
CA TYR A 263 16.20 8.46 -16.47
C TYR A 263 15.48 7.12 -16.40
N ASN A 264 16.21 6.00 -16.41
CA ASN A 264 15.61 4.66 -16.38
C ASN A 264 15.45 4.20 -14.93
N LYS A 265 14.21 4.20 -14.47
CA LYS A 265 13.82 3.83 -13.11
C LYS A 265 13.57 2.33 -13.02
N SER A 266 13.79 1.76 -11.83
CA SER A 266 13.51 0.34 -11.57
C SER A 266 12.02 0.02 -11.60
N ASP A 267 11.71 -1.26 -11.79
CA ASP A 267 10.32 -1.72 -11.88
C ASP A 267 9.60 -1.57 -10.54
N ILE A 268 10.28 -1.85 -9.43
CA ILE A 268 9.72 -1.64 -8.08
C ILE A 268 9.34 -0.18 -7.87
N TYR A 269 10.19 0.76 -8.28
CA TYR A 269 9.90 2.18 -8.15
C TYR A 269 8.67 2.56 -8.98
N LEU A 270 8.62 2.14 -10.25
CA LEU A 270 7.52 2.45 -11.16
C LEU A 270 6.19 1.83 -10.72
N LEU A 271 6.21 0.57 -10.26
CA LEU A 271 5.03 -0.12 -9.73
C LEU A 271 4.56 0.52 -8.41
N SER A 272 5.48 0.91 -7.52
CA SER A 272 5.16 1.66 -6.29
C SER A 272 4.49 2.99 -6.62
N LEU A 273 5.08 3.74 -7.55
CA LEU A 273 4.54 5.02 -8.01
C LEU A 273 3.14 4.83 -8.58
N SER A 274 2.96 3.88 -9.49
CA SER A 274 1.67 3.57 -10.12
C SER A 274 0.59 3.23 -9.08
N LEU A 275 0.91 2.38 -8.10
CA LEU A 275 0.01 2.00 -7.02
C LEU A 275 -0.46 3.22 -6.20
N ILE A 276 0.49 4.04 -5.74
CA ILE A 276 0.18 5.17 -4.86
C ILE A 276 -0.60 6.25 -5.63
N PHE A 277 -0.23 6.52 -6.89
CA PHE A 277 -0.97 7.45 -7.74
C PHE A 277 -2.39 6.96 -8.04
N PHE A 278 -2.58 5.67 -8.30
CA PHE A 278 -3.91 5.07 -8.47
C PHE A 278 -4.79 5.33 -7.24
N PHE A 279 -4.30 5.06 -6.04
CA PHE A 279 -5.03 5.31 -4.81
C PHE A 279 -5.30 6.79 -4.57
N PHE A 280 -4.35 7.67 -4.89
CA PHE A 280 -4.51 9.10 -4.75
C PHE A 280 -5.63 9.67 -5.63
N PHE A 281 -5.60 9.36 -6.93
CA PHE A 281 -6.63 9.83 -7.86
C PHE A 281 -7.99 9.21 -7.55
N THR A 282 -8.04 7.92 -7.22
CA THR A 282 -9.27 7.25 -6.83
C THR A 282 -9.87 7.91 -5.58
N THR A 283 -9.03 8.26 -4.60
CA THR A 283 -9.44 8.96 -3.39
C THR A 283 -10.03 10.33 -3.73
N ILE A 284 -9.36 11.14 -4.56
CA ILE A 284 -9.86 12.45 -4.99
C ILE A 284 -11.23 12.34 -5.67
N ILE A 285 -11.37 11.41 -6.62
CA ILE A 285 -12.63 11.20 -7.36
C ILE A 285 -13.75 10.81 -6.40
N LEU A 286 -13.50 9.87 -5.48
CA LEU A 286 -14.49 9.41 -4.51
C LEU A 286 -14.91 10.53 -3.54
N PHE A 287 -13.98 11.38 -3.11
CA PHE A 287 -14.31 12.54 -2.28
C PHE A 287 -15.12 13.59 -3.03
N ALA A 288 -14.79 13.86 -4.30
CA ALA A 288 -15.58 14.77 -5.13
C ALA A 288 -17.02 14.26 -5.30
N ILE A 289 -17.19 12.97 -5.60
CA ILE A 289 -18.51 12.32 -5.70
C ILE A 289 -19.25 12.39 -4.36
N PHE A 290 -18.56 12.14 -3.24
CA PHE A 290 -19.16 12.26 -1.90
C PHE A 290 -19.71 13.66 -1.64
N ILE A 291 -18.93 14.70 -1.94
CA ILE A 291 -19.34 16.10 -1.76
C ILE A 291 -20.56 16.41 -2.65
N LEU A 292 -20.55 15.98 -3.90
CA LEU A 292 -21.68 16.18 -4.82
C LEU A 292 -22.96 15.51 -4.31
N ILE A 293 -22.87 14.25 -3.85
CA ILE A 293 -24.01 13.54 -3.29
C ILE A 293 -24.49 14.25 -2.02
N ARG A 294 -23.56 14.72 -1.19
CA ARG A 294 -23.88 15.41 0.05
C ARG A 294 -24.65 16.69 -0.17
N VAL A 295 -24.18 17.55 -1.08
CA VAL A 295 -24.84 18.82 -1.41
C VAL A 295 -26.23 18.59 -2.00
N ASN A 296 -26.38 17.55 -2.83
CA ASN A 296 -27.64 17.24 -3.51
C ASN A 296 -28.61 16.38 -2.70
N THR A 297 -28.23 15.94 -1.49
CA THR A 297 -29.00 15.01 -0.67
C THR A 297 -29.14 15.53 0.76
N PRO A 298 -30.08 16.47 1.02
CA PRO A 298 -30.32 16.98 2.36
C PRO A 298 -30.91 15.87 3.26
N ILE A 299 -30.24 15.61 4.38
CA ILE A 299 -30.71 14.67 5.40
C ILE A 299 -31.22 15.46 6.60
N ASP A 300 -32.47 15.22 7.00
CA ASP A 300 -32.92 15.55 8.37
C ASP A 300 -32.66 14.31 9.24
N SER A 301 -31.53 14.30 9.94
CA SER A 301 -31.21 13.21 10.87
C SER A 301 -32.08 13.34 12.13
N SER A 302 -32.70 12.25 12.57
CA SER A 302 -33.35 12.18 13.89
C SER A 302 -32.33 12.22 15.02
N PHE A 303 -31.06 11.92 14.71
CA PHE A 303 -29.92 11.90 15.63
C PHE A 303 -29.07 13.18 15.52
N LYS A 304 -29.69 14.36 15.65
CA LYS A 304 -28.96 15.63 15.71
C LYS A 304 -28.10 15.70 16.96
N ILE A 305 -26.79 15.85 16.79
CA ILE A 305 -25.85 16.12 17.88
C ILE A 305 -25.63 17.62 17.94
N ASN A 306 -25.80 18.20 19.13
CA ASN A 306 -25.58 19.62 19.33
C ASN A 306 -24.12 19.99 19.04
N SER A 307 -23.87 20.61 17.89
CA SER A 307 -22.54 20.96 17.37
C SER A 307 -21.85 22.04 18.21
N GLU A 308 -22.61 22.81 18.97
CA GLU A 308 -22.13 23.88 19.85
C GLU A 308 -21.35 23.34 21.05
N ARG A 309 -21.68 22.13 21.53
CA ARG A 309 -21.03 21.49 22.68
C ARG A 309 -19.82 20.61 22.33
N LEU A 310 -19.45 20.52 21.06
CA LEU A 310 -18.34 19.67 20.60
C LEU A 310 -17.02 20.45 20.55
N ASN A 311 -15.95 19.86 21.07
CA ASN A 311 -14.59 20.38 20.93
C ASN A 311 -14.20 20.56 19.44
N ILE A 312 -13.27 21.49 19.18
CA ILE A 312 -12.79 21.85 17.83
C ILE A 312 -12.32 20.61 17.04
N PHE A 313 -11.64 19.68 17.71
CA PHE A 313 -11.22 18.39 17.13
C PHE A 313 -12.40 17.59 16.55
N PHE A 314 -13.48 17.45 17.32
CA PHE A 314 -14.70 16.76 16.87
C PHE A 314 -15.43 17.49 15.76
N ARG A 315 -15.30 18.82 15.66
CA ARG A 315 -15.85 19.60 14.55
C ARG A 315 -15.08 19.36 13.25
N PHE A 316 -13.75 19.26 13.32
CA PHE A 316 -12.90 19.02 12.15
C PHE A 316 -13.09 17.60 11.58
N THR A 317 -13.13 16.58 12.44
CA THR A 317 -13.40 15.18 12.05
C THR A 317 -14.83 14.93 11.59
N ARG A 318 -15.68 15.95 11.49
CA ARG A 318 -17.08 15.82 11.02
C ARG A 318 -17.31 16.47 9.66
N ILE A 319 -16.25 16.92 9.01
CA ILE A 319 -16.33 17.39 7.62
C ILE A 319 -16.85 16.26 6.71
N PHE A 320 -16.54 15.00 7.00
CA PHE A 320 -17.04 13.83 6.26
C PHE A 320 -18.23 13.12 6.92
N ASP A 321 -18.88 13.73 7.91
CA ASP A 321 -20.08 13.18 8.56
C ASP A 321 -21.32 13.42 7.69
N VAL A 322 -22.02 12.33 7.37
CA VAL A 322 -23.26 12.30 6.57
C VAL A 322 -24.47 12.77 7.37
N TRP A 323 -24.43 12.69 8.70
CA TRP A 323 -25.59 12.85 9.58
C TRP A 323 -25.67 14.20 10.31
N LYS A 324 -24.93 15.21 9.81
CA LYS A 324 -24.79 16.52 10.44
C LYS A 324 -26.09 17.32 10.49
#